data_AF-A0A7Y3I7C2-F1
#
_entry.id   AF-A0A7Y3I7C2-F1
#
_cell.length_a   1.000
_cell.length_b   1.000
_cell.length_c   1.000
_cell.angle_alpha   90.00
_cell.angle_beta   90.00
_cell.angle_gamma   90.00
#
_symmetry.space_group_name_H-M   'P 1'
#
loop_
_entity.id
_entity.type
_entity.pdbx_description
1 polymer ?
#
loop_
_entity_poly.entity_id
_entity_poly.type
_entity_poly.pdbx_seq_one_letter_code
_entity_poly.pdbx_strand_id
1 'polypeptide(L)'
;MCFDADPIPTEPAEVAQLMDEHHLVVLGGSPEHRAHFALELEEQLEAWPETEVIRLARVTTLEELCRQLERQLDTGSRVPRTVAGIATLLRVAPTDQRHQFIVWRDADRLLDEDVTLFGRIVNACFVAAAEREHVDPDALLLQRFAFVGGDRLGAYAEDAAGQFQRWQDDSGVVAAWLERPPVLTYRLDG
;
A
#
# COMPACT_ATOMS: atom_id res chain seq x y z
N MET A 1 23.11 -14.74 20.93
CA MET A 1 23.15 -13.37 20.42
C MET A 1 21.73 -12.87 20.49
N CYS A 2 21.43 -11.96 21.41
CA CYS A 2 20.17 -11.23 21.39
C CYS A 2 20.36 -10.16 20.32
N PHE A 3 19.55 -10.20 19.26
CA PHE A 3 19.41 -9.05 18.38
C PHE A 3 18.67 -8.01 19.23
N ASP A 4 19.36 -6.92 19.57
CA ASP A 4 18.68 -5.73 20.07
C ASP A 4 17.69 -5.34 18.98
N ALA A 5 16.39 -5.40 19.28
CA ALA A 5 15.39 -4.94 18.35
C ALA A 5 15.62 -3.44 18.16
N ASP A 6 15.88 -3.02 16.92
CA ASP A 6 15.96 -1.61 16.59
C ASP A 6 14.72 -0.89 17.14
N PRO A 7 14.88 0.35 17.67
CA PRO A 7 13.75 1.10 18.19
C PRO A 7 12.67 1.18 17.11
N ILE A 8 11.44 0.80 17.48
CA ILE A 8 10.28 0.98 16.60
C ILE A 8 10.25 2.47 16.28
N PRO A 9 10.24 2.87 15.00
CA PRO A 9 10.16 4.28 14.66
C PRO A 9 8.94 4.89 15.36
N THR A 10 9.00 6.18 15.67
CA THR A 10 7.88 6.87 16.33
C THR A 10 7.40 8.07 15.53
N GLU A 11 8.21 8.54 14.58
CA GLU A 11 7.97 9.76 13.83
C GLU A 11 7.58 9.47 12.36
N PRO A 12 6.65 10.23 11.75
CA PRO A 12 6.26 10.07 10.34
C PRO A 12 7.44 10.08 9.36
N ALA A 13 8.51 10.83 9.65
CA ALA A 13 9.70 10.90 8.82
C ALA A 13 10.49 9.58 8.80
N GLU A 14 10.57 8.87 9.94
CA GLU A 14 11.21 7.56 10.01
C GLU A 14 10.35 6.51 9.29
N VAL A 15 9.03 6.61 9.41
CA VAL A 15 8.09 5.75 8.68
C VAL A 15 8.17 5.99 7.17
N ALA A 16 8.30 7.24 6.72
CA ALA A 16 8.54 7.55 5.33
C ALA A 16 9.80 6.86 4.80
N GLN A 17 10.89 6.82 5.58
CA GLN A 17 12.12 6.11 5.21
C GLN A 17 11.90 4.60 5.08
N LEU A 18 11.10 3.98 5.97
CA LEU A 18 10.77 2.56 5.83
C LEU A 18 10.04 2.23 4.53
N MET A 19 9.30 3.20 3.97
CA MET A 19 8.60 3.02 2.70
C MET A 19 9.55 2.87 1.51
N ASP A 20 10.83 3.19 1.62
CA ASP A 20 11.80 2.91 0.55
C ASP A 20 11.92 1.40 0.30
N GLU A 21 11.85 0.60 1.35
CA GLU A 21 12.05 -0.85 1.27
C GLU A 21 10.73 -1.65 1.42
N HIS A 22 9.74 -1.11 2.12
CA HIS A 22 8.58 -1.88 2.55
C HIS A 22 7.24 -1.21 2.22
N HIS A 23 6.24 -2.03 1.90
CA HIS A 23 4.85 -1.63 2.10
C HIS A 23 4.57 -1.55 3.61
N LEU A 24 3.66 -0.68 4.02
CA LEU A 24 3.36 -0.45 5.42
C LEU A 24 1.90 -0.72 5.76
N VAL A 25 1.69 -1.32 6.92
CA VAL A 25 0.39 -1.33 7.61
C VAL A 25 0.54 -0.48 8.86
N VAL A 26 -0.14 0.66 8.89
CA VAL A 26 -0.13 1.62 9.99
C VAL A 26 -1.40 1.42 10.83
N LEU A 27 -1.22 1.09 12.10
CA LEU A 27 -2.27 0.76 13.05
C LEU A 27 -2.39 1.84 14.11
N GLY A 28 -3.61 2.25 14.42
CA GLY A 28 -3.87 3.11 15.58
C GLY A 28 -5.31 2.99 16.09
N GLY A 29 -5.51 3.03 17.39
CA GLY A 29 -6.83 2.90 18.02
C GLY A 29 -7.72 4.12 17.80
N SER A 30 -7.14 5.32 17.77
CA SER A 30 -7.87 6.58 17.57
C SER A 30 -8.00 6.96 16.08
N PRO A 31 -9.22 7.13 15.53
CA PRO A 31 -9.40 7.62 14.17
C PRO A 31 -8.77 9.00 13.92
N GLU A 32 -8.79 9.87 14.93
CA GLU A 32 -8.19 11.20 14.84
C GLU A 32 -6.66 11.13 14.73
N HIS A 33 -6.01 10.30 15.56
CA HIS A 33 -4.57 10.06 15.44
C HIS A 33 -4.20 9.45 14.09
N ARG A 34 -4.95 8.45 13.61
CA ARG A 34 -4.68 7.86 12.29
C ARG A 34 -4.79 8.88 11.17
N ALA A 35 -5.81 9.73 11.20
CA ALA A 35 -6.01 10.76 10.20
C ALA A 35 -4.88 11.82 10.24
N HIS A 36 -4.50 12.26 11.44
CA HIS A 36 -3.41 13.21 11.62
C HIS A 36 -2.08 12.63 11.13
N PHE A 37 -1.71 11.43 11.58
CA PHE A 37 -0.49 10.76 11.16
C PHE A 37 -0.45 10.54 9.64
N ALA A 38 -1.55 10.12 9.02
CA ALA A 38 -1.59 9.91 7.57
C ALA A 38 -1.35 11.21 6.80
N LEU A 39 -1.87 12.35 7.27
CA LEU A 39 -1.61 13.65 6.67
C LEU A 39 -0.13 14.04 6.81
N GLU A 40 0.46 13.84 7.99
CA GLU A 40 1.88 14.11 8.20
C GLU A 40 2.76 13.22 7.34
N LEU A 41 2.45 11.92 7.23
CA LEU A 41 3.15 10.99 6.35
C LEU A 41 3.06 11.43 4.88
N GLU A 42 1.86 11.80 4.41
CA GLU A 42 1.66 12.33 3.06
C GLU A 42 2.53 13.57 2.81
N GLU A 43 2.57 14.52 3.76
CA GLU A 43 3.42 15.73 3.67
C GLU A 43 4.91 15.41 3.64
N GLN A 44 5.38 14.45 4.45
CA GLN A 44 6.78 14.02 4.43
C GLN A 44 7.17 13.36 3.11
N LEU A 45 6.30 12.50 2.55
CA LEU A 45 6.54 11.83 1.28
C LEU A 45 6.54 12.83 0.12
N GLU A 46 5.66 13.83 0.13
CA GLU A 46 5.64 14.89 -0.91
C GLU A 46 6.88 15.78 -0.91
N ALA A 47 7.61 15.85 0.22
CA ALA A 47 8.86 16.57 0.29
C ALA A 47 10.01 15.83 -0.42
N TRP A 48 9.83 14.55 -0.79
CA TRP A 48 10.87 13.78 -1.47
C TRP A 48 10.96 14.15 -2.96
N PRO A 49 12.18 14.23 -3.52
CA PRO A 49 12.35 14.50 -4.94
C PRO A 49 11.79 13.36 -5.79
N GLU A 50 11.35 13.69 -7.01
CA GLU A 50 10.87 12.71 -7.99
C GLU A 50 9.80 11.76 -7.40
N THR A 51 8.85 12.31 -6.63
CA THR A 51 7.85 11.54 -5.88
C THR A 51 6.42 11.96 -6.22
N GLU A 52 5.55 10.96 -6.38
CA GLU A 52 4.10 11.12 -6.52
C GLU A 52 3.40 10.48 -5.31
N VAL A 53 2.46 11.20 -4.68
CA VAL A 53 1.67 10.70 -3.55
C VAL A 53 0.19 10.61 -3.92
N ILE A 54 -0.30 9.38 -4.04
CA ILE A 54 -1.70 9.05 -4.36
C ILE A 54 -2.46 8.79 -3.07
N ARG A 55 -3.59 9.48 -2.94
CA ARG A 55 -4.38 9.46 -1.70
C ARG A 55 -5.69 8.72 -1.91
N LEU A 56 -5.88 7.66 -1.13
CA LEU A 56 -7.13 6.91 -1.07
C LEU A 56 -7.74 7.07 0.33
N ALA A 57 -9.06 7.21 0.41
CA ALA A 57 -9.75 7.36 1.68
C ALA A 57 -11.16 6.80 1.64
N ARG A 58 -11.57 6.12 2.72
CA ARG A 58 -12.96 5.67 2.95
C ARG A 58 -13.54 4.81 1.82
N VAL A 59 -12.68 4.01 1.19
CA VAL A 59 -13.08 3.06 0.16
C VAL A 59 -13.85 1.92 0.82
N THR A 60 -15.07 1.64 0.35
CA THR A 60 -15.90 0.51 0.80
C THR A 60 -16.31 -0.42 -0.34
N THR A 61 -16.04 -0.03 -1.59
CA THR A 61 -16.36 -0.83 -2.78
C THR A 61 -15.26 -0.73 -3.83
N LEU A 62 -15.23 -1.70 -4.74
CA LEU A 62 -14.33 -1.69 -5.89
C LEU A 62 -14.55 -0.47 -6.79
N GLU A 63 -15.81 -0.06 -6.96
CA GLU A 63 -16.14 1.12 -7.78
C GLU A 63 -15.55 2.40 -7.19
N GLU A 64 -15.64 2.57 -5.87
CA GLU A 64 -15.09 3.73 -5.19
C GLU A 64 -13.56 3.77 -5.30
N LEU A 65 -12.90 2.62 -5.13
CA LEU A 65 -11.46 2.51 -5.30
C LEU A 65 -11.03 2.94 -6.70
N CYS A 66 -11.63 2.35 -7.74
CA CYS A 66 -11.25 2.68 -9.11
C CYS A 66 -11.52 4.15 -9.44
N ARG A 67 -12.62 4.73 -8.92
CA ARG A 67 -12.94 6.15 -9.11
C ARG A 67 -11.90 7.06 -8.47
N GLN A 68 -11.39 6.72 -7.28
CA GLN A 68 -10.34 7.50 -6.63
C GLN A 68 -9.01 7.38 -7.38
N LEU A 69 -8.62 6.17 -7.78
CA LEU A 69 -7.41 5.94 -8.59
C LEU A 69 -7.44 6.70 -9.92
N GLU A 70 -8.55 6.67 -10.65
CA GLU A 70 -8.71 7.41 -11.92
C GLU A 70 -8.51 8.92 -11.77
N ARG A 71 -8.94 9.49 -10.64
CA ARG A 71 -8.77 10.94 -10.38
C ARG A 71 -7.35 11.31 -10.04
N GLN A 72 -6.57 10.37 -9.51
CA GLN A 72 -5.23 10.62 -9.01
C GLN A 72 -4.15 10.30 -10.06
N LEU A 73 -4.37 9.27 -10.90
CA LEU A 73 -3.34 8.73 -11.81
C LEU A 73 -3.34 9.32 -13.24
N ASP A 74 -4.09 10.39 -13.50
CA ASP A 74 -4.23 11.08 -14.81
C ASP A 74 -4.15 10.18 -16.07
N THR A 75 -4.81 9.02 -16.05
CA THR A 75 -4.64 8.01 -17.12
C THR A 75 -5.45 8.30 -18.38
N GLY A 76 -6.28 9.36 -18.37
CA GLY A 76 -7.21 9.70 -19.46
C GLY A 76 -8.24 8.61 -19.80
N SER A 77 -8.22 7.46 -19.10
CA SER A 77 -8.95 6.25 -19.44
C SER A 77 -9.66 5.67 -18.22
N ARG A 78 -10.85 5.13 -18.42
CA ARG A 78 -11.57 4.46 -17.35
C ARG A 78 -10.98 3.09 -17.07
N VAL A 79 -10.72 2.82 -15.80
CA VAL A 79 -10.25 1.54 -15.27
C VAL A 79 -11.40 0.55 -15.32
N PRO A 80 -11.22 -0.64 -15.92
CA PRO A 80 -12.19 -1.72 -15.77
C PRO A 80 -12.47 -1.97 -14.29
N ARG A 81 -13.74 -2.05 -13.89
CA ARG A 81 -14.16 -2.24 -12.49
C ARG A 81 -13.94 -3.68 -12.04
N THR A 82 -12.69 -4.13 -12.10
CA THR A 82 -12.22 -5.47 -11.73
C THR A 82 -10.89 -5.33 -10.99
N VAL A 83 -10.56 -6.29 -10.14
CA VAL A 83 -9.26 -6.34 -9.45
C VAL A 83 -8.10 -6.37 -10.45
N ALA A 84 -8.25 -7.14 -11.54
CA ALA A 84 -7.27 -7.17 -12.62
C ALA A 84 -7.13 -5.80 -13.31
N GLY A 85 -8.23 -5.03 -13.43
CA GLY A 85 -8.22 -3.67 -13.95
C GLY A 85 -7.38 -2.72 -13.08
N ILE A 86 -7.44 -2.86 -11.75
CA ILE A 86 -6.59 -2.10 -10.82
C ILE A 86 -5.12 -2.46 -11.02
N ALA A 87 -4.76 -3.75 -11.05
CA ALA A 87 -3.38 -4.16 -11.29
C ALA A 87 -2.85 -3.61 -12.61
N THR A 88 -3.62 -3.75 -13.70
CA THR A 88 -3.26 -3.20 -15.01
C THR A 88 -3.08 -1.69 -14.95
N LEU A 89 -4.00 -0.95 -14.32
CA LEU A 89 -3.88 0.49 -14.15
C LEU A 89 -2.58 0.84 -13.43
N LEU A 90 -2.33 0.25 -12.27
CA LEU A 90 -1.17 0.56 -11.44
C LEU A 90 0.15 0.27 -12.16
N ARG A 91 0.20 -0.75 -13.03
CA ARG A 91 1.37 -1.07 -13.87
C ARG A 91 1.63 -0.04 -14.95
N VAL A 92 0.58 0.40 -15.66
CA VAL A 92 0.72 1.21 -16.88
C VAL A 92 0.46 2.69 -16.67
N ALA A 93 0.05 3.09 -15.46
CA ALA A 93 -0.18 4.48 -15.15
C ALA A 93 1.11 5.27 -15.41
N PRO A 94 1.06 6.29 -16.30
CA PRO A 94 2.21 7.10 -16.62
C PRO A 94 2.62 7.89 -15.39
N THR A 95 3.92 7.96 -15.15
CA THR A 95 4.49 8.83 -14.13
C THR A 95 5.92 9.16 -14.56
N ASP A 96 6.29 10.43 -14.42
CA ASP A 96 7.68 10.88 -14.63
C ASP A 96 8.47 10.82 -13.30
N GLN A 97 7.85 10.30 -12.23
CA GLN A 97 8.44 10.20 -10.91
C GLN A 97 9.21 8.87 -10.76
N ARG A 98 10.17 8.85 -9.82
CA ARG A 98 10.89 7.62 -9.43
C ARG A 98 10.23 6.89 -8.28
N HIS A 99 9.46 7.61 -7.47
CA HIS A 99 8.71 7.05 -6.35
C HIS A 99 7.23 7.34 -6.53
N GLN A 100 6.40 6.32 -6.30
CA GLN A 100 4.96 6.44 -6.25
C GLN A 100 4.45 5.81 -4.95
N PHE A 101 4.03 6.65 -4.01
CA PHE A 101 3.48 6.24 -2.74
C PHE A 101 1.96 6.31 -2.77
N ILE A 102 1.30 5.23 -2.38
CA ILE A 102 -0.15 5.16 -2.28
C ILE A 102 -0.52 5.06 -0.80
N VAL A 103 -1.09 6.14 -0.25
CA VAL A 103 -1.56 6.19 1.14
C VAL A 103 -3.07 5.92 1.15
N TRP A 104 -3.46 4.77 1.68
CA TRP A 104 -4.86 4.35 1.82
C TRP A 104 -5.32 4.49 3.27
N ARG A 105 -6.03 5.59 3.52
CA ARG A 105 -6.64 5.91 4.82
C ARG A 105 -7.96 5.18 5.03
N ASP A 106 -8.19 4.74 6.27
CA ASP A 106 -9.35 3.95 6.66
C ASP A 106 -9.50 2.68 5.80
N ALA A 107 -8.39 1.98 5.56
CA ALA A 107 -8.34 0.77 4.74
C ALA A 107 -9.16 -0.39 5.34
N ASP A 108 -9.31 -0.39 6.67
CA ASP A 108 -10.18 -1.30 7.41
C ASP A 108 -11.64 -1.24 6.97
N ARG A 109 -12.11 -0.14 6.36
CA ARG A 109 -13.51 -0.05 5.91
C ARG A 109 -13.85 -0.99 4.77
N LEU A 110 -12.97 -1.18 3.79
CA LEU A 110 -13.23 -2.19 2.76
C LEU A 110 -13.10 -3.60 3.33
N LEU A 111 -12.16 -3.81 4.25
CA LEU A 111 -11.99 -5.06 4.98
C LEU A 111 -13.22 -5.40 5.86
N ASP A 112 -13.90 -4.38 6.38
CA ASP A 112 -15.16 -4.51 7.11
C ASP A 112 -16.27 -5.07 6.23
N GLU A 113 -16.40 -4.53 5.02
CA GLU A 113 -17.46 -4.85 4.06
C GLU A 113 -17.20 -6.17 3.34
N ASP A 114 -15.97 -6.40 2.86
CA ASP A 114 -15.61 -7.59 2.09
C ASP A 114 -14.10 -7.91 2.21
N VAL A 115 -13.77 -8.80 3.15
CA VAL A 115 -12.41 -9.30 3.38
C VAL A 115 -11.81 -9.99 2.16
N THR A 116 -12.63 -10.66 1.34
CA THR A 116 -12.13 -11.39 0.17
C THR A 116 -11.74 -10.41 -0.92
N LEU A 117 -12.57 -9.40 -1.17
CA LEU A 117 -12.26 -8.32 -2.10
C LEU A 117 -11.05 -7.51 -1.62
N PHE A 118 -10.98 -7.16 -0.33
CA PHE A 118 -9.83 -6.46 0.26
C PHE A 118 -8.53 -7.21 -0.01
N GLY A 119 -8.46 -8.49 0.35
CA GLY A 119 -7.27 -9.31 0.13
C GLY A 119 -6.87 -9.39 -1.35
N ARG A 120 -7.83 -9.62 -2.25
CA ARG A 120 -7.57 -9.64 -3.71
C ARG A 120 -7.01 -8.31 -4.22
N ILE A 121 -7.48 -7.18 -3.71
CA ILE A 121 -6.96 -5.85 -4.07
C ILE A 121 -5.54 -5.66 -3.54
N VAL A 122 -5.29 -5.98 -2.27
CA VAL A 122 -3.95 -5.91 -1.67
C VAL A 122 -2.94 -6.73 -2.48
N ASN A 123 -3.29 -7.97 -2.82
CA ASN A 123 -2.46 -8.83 -3.66
C ASN A 123 -2.17 -8.19 -5.03
N ALA A 124 -3.21 -7.69 -5.70
CA ALA A 124 -3.08 -7.03 -6.99
C ALA A 124 -2.19 -5.78 -6.94
N CYS A 125 -2.28 -5.00 -5.86
CA CYS A 125 -1.43 -3.84 -5.61
C CYS A 125 0.04 -4.24 -5.45
N PHE A 126 0.33 -5.26 -4.64
CA PHE A 126 1.70 -5.73 -4.40
C PHE A 126 2.33 -6.39 -5.64
N VAL A 127 1.56 -7.17 -6.39
CA VAL A 127 2.04 -7.75 -7.65
C VAL A 127 2.37 -6.64 -8.65
N ALA A 128 1.49 -5.64 -8.80
CA ALA A 128 1.76 -4.50 -9.69
C ALA A 128 3.02 -3.72 -9.27
N ALA A 129 3.19 -3.46 -7.98
CA ALA A 129 4.37 -2.77 -7.46
C ALA A 129 5.67 -3.54 -7.77
N ALA A 130 5.71 -4.82 -7.45
CA ALA A 130 6.89 -5.64 -7.67
C ALA A 130 7.21 -5.83 -9.17
N GLU A 131 6.20 -5.88 -10.05
CA GLU A 131 6.44 -5.91 -11.49
C GLU A 131 7.07 -4.61 -11.99
N ARG A 132 6.61 -3.45 -11.50
CA ARG A 132 7.21 -2.15 -11.86
C ARG A 132 8.65 -2.01 -11.37
N GLU A 133 8.98 -2.62 -10.24
CA GLU A 133 10.31 -2.56 -9.65
C GLU A 133 11.30 -3.53 -10.29
N HIS A 134 10.87 -4.75 -10.64
CA HIS A 134 11.78 -5.83 -11.00
C HIS A 134 11.70 -6.33 -12.46
N VAL A 135 10.62 -6.03 -13.18
CA VAL A 135 10.42 -6.57 -14.55
C VAL A 135 10.90 -5.58 -15.61
N ASP A 136 10.78 -4.28 -15.38
CA ASP A 136 11.23 -3.26 -16.32
C ASP A 136 12.56 -2.65 -15.85
N PRO A 137 13.71 -3.03 -16.46
CA PRO A 137 15.02 -2.53 -16.06
C PRO A 137 15.22 -1.04 -16.34
N ASP A 138 14.41 -0.44 -17.22
CA ASP A 138 14.50 0.96 -17.60
C ASP A 138 13.53 1.84 -16.78
N ALA A 139 12.50 1.26 -16.16
CA ALA A 139 11.47 2.02 -15.47
C ALA A 139 11.74 2.31 -13.99
N LEU A 140 12.65 1.58 -13.32
CA LEU A 140 13.09 1.74 -11.90
C LEU A 140 12.13 2.53 -10.99
N LEU A 141 10.84 2.22 -11.03
CA LEU A 141 9.83 2.94 -10.27
C LEU A 141 9.64 2.18 -8.97
N LEU A 142 9.91 2.86 -7.87
CA LEU A 142 9.53 2.37 -6.56
C LEU A 142 8.05 2.66 -6.31
N GLN A 143 7.21 1.62 -6.29
CA GLN A 143 5.80 1.75 -5.94
C GLN A 143 5.53 1.11 -4.57
N ARG A 144 5.00 1.90 -3.63
CA ARG A 144 4.85 1.48 -2.23
C ARG A 144 3.49 1.91 -1.70
N PHE A 145 2.98 1.15 -0.73
CA PHE A 145 1.62 1.29 -0.22
C PHE A 145 1.66 1.44 1.29
N ALA A 146 0.93 2.41 1.83
CA ALA A 146 0.66 2.54 3.26
C ALA A 146 -0.84 2.34 3.51
N PHE A 147 -1.19 1.27 4.22
CA PHE A 147 -2.57 0.98 4.63
C PHE A 147 -2.76 1.46 6.07
N VAL A 148 -3.62 2.45 6.28
CA VAL A 148 -3.86 3.03 7.60
C VAL A 148 -5.22 2.58 8.12
N GLY A 149 -5.28 2.00 9.32
CA GLY A 149 -6.51 1.47 9.90
C GLY A 149 -6.42 1.12 11.38
N GLY A 150 -7.53 0.65 11.96
CA GLY A 150 -7.61 0.24 13.36
C GLY A 150 -7.33 -1.25 13.60
N ASP A 151 -7.85 -1.76 14.71
CA ASP A 151 -7.59 -3.13 15.18
C ASP A 151 -7.94 -4.23 14.17
N ARG A 152 -8.97 -4.02 13.35
CA ARG A 152 -9.36 -5.02 12.34
C ARG A 152 -8.30 -5.15 11.25
N LEU A 153 -7.70 -4.04 10.82
CA LEU A 153 -6.57 -4.07 9.90
C LEU A 153 -5.37 -4.78 10.55
N GLY A 154 -5.15 -4.53 11.86
CA GLY A 154 -4.10 -5.20 12.64
C GLY A 154 -4.28 -6.72 12.71
N ALA A 155 -5.48 -7.18 13.02
CA ALA A 155 -5.80 -8.61 13.03
C ALA A 155 -5.59 -9.25 11.65
N TYR A 156 -5.93 -8.55 10.56
CA TYR A 156 -5.69 -9.03 9.20
C TYR A 156 -4.19 -9.02 8.83
N ALA A 157 -3.41 -8.07 9.34
CA ALA A 157 -1.95 -8.02 9.16
C ALA A 157 -1.22 -9.15 9.90
N GLU A 158 -1.74 -9.61 11.03
CA GLU A 158 -1.20 -10.74 11.78
C GLU A 158 -1.68 -12.11 11.24
N ASP A 159 -2.71 -12.14 10.39
CA ASP A 159 -3.23 -13.37 9.80
C ASP A 159 -2.26 -13.95 8.76
N ALA A 160 -1.68 -15.12 9.07
CA ALA A 160 -0.79 -15.85 8.17
C ALA A 160 -1.45 -16.22 6.82
N ALA A 161 -2.78 -16.28 6.76
CA ALA A 161 -3.52 -16.51 5.52
C ALA A 161 -3.81 -15.21 4.73
N GLY A 162 -3.61 -14.03 5.34
CA GLY A 162 -3.86 -12.71 4.78
C GLY A 162 -2.83 -12.27 3.75
N GLN A 163 -3.22 -11.34 2.88
CA GLN A 163 -2.38 -10.90 1.75
C GLN A 163 -1.24 -9.95 2.14
N PHE A 164 -1.18 -9.54 3.41
CA PHE A 164 0.01 -8.90 3.97
C PHE A 164 1.13 -9.92 4.32
N GLN A 165 0.78 -11.19 4.54
CA GLN A 165 1.74 -12.22 4.94
C GLN A 165 2.10 -13.20 3.82
N ARG A 166 1.24 -13.33 2.79
CA ARG A 166 1.46 -14.25 1.68
C ARG A 166 0.84 -13.78 0.36
N TRP A 167 1.44 -14.22 -0.73
CA TRP A 167 0.87 -14.09 -2.08
C TRP A 167 -0.36 -14.99 -2.25
N GLN A 168 -1.26 -14.62 -3.16
CA GLN A 168 -2.27 -15.55 -3.69
C GLN A 168 -1.61 -16.52 -4.69
N ASP A 169 -2.16 -17.74 -4.81
CA ASP A 169 -1.55 -18.83 -5.59
C ASP A 169 -1.34 -18.48 -7.08
N ASP A 170 -2.10 -17.51 -7.61
CA ASP A 170 -2.06 -17.06 -9.01
C ASP A 170 -1.24 -15.77 -9.22
N SER A 171 -0.42 -15.36 -8.25
CA SER A 171 0.38 -14.12 -8.28
C SER A 171 1.57 -14.12 -9.26
N GLY A 172 1.74 -15.20 -10.03
CA GLY A 172 2.67 -15.25 -11.16
C GLY A 172 4.15 -15.25 -10.78
N VAL A 173 4.98 -14.68 -11.66
CA VAL A 173 6.44 -14.76 -11.59
C VAL A 173 7.02 -14.00 -10.39
N VAL A 174 6.41 -12.89 -9.99
CA VAL A 174 6.84 -12.11 -8.82
C VAL A 174 6.82 -12.95 -7.55
N ALA A 175 5.73 -13.67 -7.31
CA ALA A 175 5.61 -14.53 -6.12
C ALA A 175 6.57 -15.73 -6.16
N ALA A 176 7.09 -16.10 -7.33
CA ALA A 176 8.13 -17.12 -7.43
C ALA A 176 9.52 -16.59 -7.03
N TRP A 177 9.75 -15.27 -7.12
CA TRP A 177 11.03 -14.64 -6.76
C TRP A 177 11.05 -14.10 -5.33
N LEU A 178 9.89 -13.66 -4.83
CA LEU A 178 9.72 -13.15 -3.47
C LEU A 178 8.95 -14.16 -2.62
N GLU A 179 9.56 -14.67 -1.55
CA GLU A 179 8.91 -15.64 -0.65
C GLU A 179 7.61 -15.10 -0.03
N ARG A 180 7.56 -13.80 0.27
CA ARG A 180 6.40 -13.08 0.81
C ARG A 180 6.40 -11.61 0.41
N PRO A 181 5.26 -10.90 0.48
CA PRO A 181 5.22 -9.45 0.32
C PRO A 181 6.11 -8.73 1.36
N PRO A 182 6.89 -7.70 0.96
CA PRO A 182 7.73 -6.94 1.89
C PRO A 182 6.88 -5.93 2.68
N VAL A 183 6.11 -6.43 3.65
CA VAL A 183 5.19 -5.63 4.47
C VAL A 183 5.73 -5.49 5.89
N LEU A 184 5.78 -4.26 6.40
CA LEU A 184 6.02 -3.97 7.82
C LEU A 184 4.74 -3.44 8.47
N THR A 185 4.54 -3.82 9.73
CA THR A 185 3.44 -3.30 10.55
C THR A 185 3.98 -2.30 11.55
N TYR A 186 3.34 -1.15 11.61
CA TYR A 186 3.69 -0.01 12.45
C TYR A 186 2.51 0.36 13.36
N ARG A 187 2.73 0.54 14.66
CA ARG A 187 1.66 0.89 15.62
C ARG A 187 1.89 2.30 16.16
N LEU A 188 0.88 3.15 16.03
CA LEU A 188 0.90 4.55 16.47
C LEU A 188 0.82 4.70 18.00
N ASP A 189 0.20 3.74 18.69
CA ASP A 189 -0.02 3.79 20.14
C ASP A 189 1.06 3.01 20.93
N GLY A 190 2.24 2.81 20.33
CA GLY A 190 3.38 2.07 20.87
C GLY A 190 4.20 2.85 21.90
#